data_AF-A0A9P9JCP6-F1
#
_entry.id   AF-A0A9P9JCP6-F1
#
_cell.length_a   1.000
_cell.length_b   1.000
_cell.length_c   1.000
_cell.angle_alpha   90.00
_cell.angle_beta   90.00
_cell.angle_gamma   90.00
#
_symmetry.space_group_name_H-M   'P 1'
#
loop_
_entity.id
_entity.type
_entity.pdbx_description
1 polymer ?
#
loop_
_entity_poly.entity_id
_entity_poly.type
_entity_poly.pdbx_seq_one_letter_code
_entity_poly.pdbx_strand_id
1 'polypeptide(L)'
;MALPPKFAGQKLQFGAAPSEQSPVAHTTHTAELYLDYCCPFSAKIFRTLNNAVIPAIKANPQWASGLAFVFRQQIQPWHPSSTLMHEAALAVLRIAPERFWEFSGVLFDDQAGFFDVNVVNETRNDTYRRLAKVAAKAGVDEEEVYKLLVIPDKPGEDGALNAGNQVTNDVKLITKMNRLIGVHVTPTVVFDGVVQDISSGWTLEQWTEWLTKNCSTGPSTLLMSFTSSLHDNASTPSTYANVNSHAMLQFRTIIPRLRPFQLTPLSTRSPLPASLNRAIRSSLQKSFQQQPQRCYALPAPKNPSRVEEELKRQARAAKKSGKEFAFPERLIIYHAGTGRTTFLAMVKVTTLFMGAFFCLVIAPAYIKVEKSALETVGIALCGIIPFVIVTYITAPFVTHMYLHLPPYARASQSTLELFLNNMPFSTQLTLTTMSSIAKPRYSSLLAGDLTPTSRRFGLVNLVRNTDADNARRSWYMFRAVGKFYVQDKTPVRRVRYEKKKKDKVDAWIWEAVKAKLDKRALQMRN
;
A
#
# COMPACT_ATOMS: atom_id res chain seq x y z
N MET A 1 -13.78 11.19 -14.98
CA MET A 1 -12.84 12.34 -14.81
C MET A 1 -12.63 13.06 -16.13
N ALA A 2 -11.84 14.14 -16.16
CA ALA A 2 -11.46 14.83 -17.39
C ALA A 2 -10.61 13.95 -18.34
N LEU A 3 -10.77 14.20 -19.64
CA LEU A 3 -10.03 13.60 -20.74
C LEU A 3 -9.70 14.71 -21.75
N PRO A 4 -8.42 14.95 -22.11
CA PRO A 4 -8.06 15.93 -23.14
C PRO A 4 -8.77 15.65 -24.47
N PRO A 5 -9.25 16.67 -25.22
CA PRO A 5 -9.98 16.45 -26.48
C PRO A 5 -9.24 15.59 -27.51
N LYS A 6 -7.92 15.72 -27.61
CA LYS A 6 -7.07 14.88 -28.49
C LYS A 6 -7.05 13.39 -28.15
N PHE A 7 -7.64 12.97 -27.03
CA PHE A 7 -7.79 11.58 -26.62
C PHE A 7 -9.27 11.16 -26.59
N ALA A 8 -10.19 11.93 -27.19
CA ALA A 8 -11.64 11.69 -27.10
C ALA A 8 -12.07 10.27 -27.51
N GLY A 9 -11.40 9.64 -28.49
CA GLY A 9 -11.65 8.24 -28.87
C GLY A 9 -11.48 7.21 -27.74
N GLN A 10 -10.73 7.53 -26.68
CA GLN A 10 -10.66 6.71 -25.47
C GLN A 10 -11.99 6.63 -24.70
N LYS A 11 -12.90 7.59 -24.89
CA LYS A 11 -14.23 7.61 -24.27
C LYS A 11 -15.24 6.93 -25.18
N LEU A 12 -15.84 5.84 -24.71
CA LEU A 12 -17.01 5.23 -25.33
C LEU A 12 -18.28 5.72 -24.64
N GLN A 13 -19.12 6.44 -25.38
CA GLN A 13 -20.49 6.76 -24.99
C GLN A 13 -21.44 5.77 -25.65
N PHE A 14 -22.48 5.38 -24.93
CA PHE A 14 -23.41 4.34 -25.37
C PHE A 14 -24.74 4.90 -25.90
N GLY A 15 -25.09 6.13 -25.52
CA GLY A 15 -26.28 6.86 -25.95
C GLY A 15 -26.10 8.37 -25.79
N ALA A 16 -27.10 9.13 -26.24
CA ALA A 16 -27.16 10.56 -26.05
C ALA A 16 -27.42 10.91 -24.56
N ALA A 17 -26.94 12.08 -24.12
CA ALA A 17 -27.33 12.61 -22.82
C ALA A 17 -28.84 12.93 -22.82
N PRO A 18 -29.56 12.73 -21.70
CA PRO A 18 -30.96 13.13 -21.57
C PRO A 18 -31.13 14.62 -21.88
N SER A 19 -32.12 14.96 -22.70
CA SER A 19 -32.44 16.34 -23.09
C SER A 19 -33.29 17.10 -22.04
N GLU A 20 -33.45 16.54 -20.85
CA GLU A 20 -34.30 17.11 -19.81
C GLU A 20 -33.75 18.45 -19.30
N GLN A 21 -34.60 19.47 -19.28
CA GLN A 21 -34.32 20.78 -18.71
C GLN A 21 -34.39 20.74 -17.18
N SER A 22 -33.49 19.97 -16.56
CA SER A 22 -33.29 19.99 -15.11
C SER A 22 -32.56 21.26 -14.69
N PRO A 23 -32.91 21.89 -13.54
CA PRO A 23 -32.11 22.98 -12.96
C PRO A 23 -30.73 22.51 -12.46
N VAL A 24 -30.49 21.20 -12.39
CA VAL A 24 -29.20 20.60 -12.05
C VAL A 24 -28.56 20.02 -13.31
N ALA A 25 -27.29 20.39 -13.58
CA ALA A 25 -26.55 19.89 -14.73
C ALA A 25 -26.47 18.35 -14.72
N HIS A 26 -26.83 17.72 -15.85
CA HIS A 26 -26.74 16.27 -16.00
C HIS A 26 -25.27 15.80 -15.89
N THR A 27 -25.04 14.78 -15.06
CA THR A 27 -23.73 14.14 -14.89
C THR A 27 -23.78 12.67 -15.30
N THR A 28 -23.09 12.32 -16.38
CA THR A 28 -22.93 10.93 -16.82
C THR A 28 -21.92 10.20 -15.92
N HIS A 29 -22.26 8.99 -15.47
CA HIS A 29 -21.33 8.12 -14.76
C HIS A 29 -20.14 7.73 -15.65
N THR A 30 -18.96 7.56 -15.05
CA THR A 30 -17.72 7.22 -15.76
C THR A 30 -17.01 6.03 -15.14
N ALA A 31 -16.89 4.93 -15.91
CA ALA A 31 -16.02 3.81 -15.56
C ALA A 31 -14.71 3.90 -16.38
N GLU A 32 -13.61 4.23 -15.71
CA GLU A 32 -12.28 4.33 -16.29
C GLU A 32 -11.53 3.01 -16.16
N LEU A 33 -11.17 2.41 -17.30
CA LEU A 33 -10.56 1.10 -17.44
C LEU A 33 -9.05 1.27 -17.63
N TYR A 34 -8.26 1.09 -16.58
CA TYR A 34 -6.80 1.15 -16.67
C TYR A 34 -6.27 -0.19 -17.18
N LEU A 35 -5.88 -0.21 -18.46
CA LEU A 35 -5.54 -1.41 -19.21
C LEU A 35 -4.17 -1.27 -19.88
N ASP A 36 -3.42 -2.37 -19.88
CA ASP A 36 -2.13 -2.52 -20.55
C ASP A 36 -2.29 -3.47 -21.74
N TYR A 37 -1.89 -3.06 -22.94
CA TYR A 37 -2.01 -3.91 -24.13
C TYR A 37 -1.16 -5.18 -24.08
N CYS A 38 -0.09 -5.23 -23.26
CA CYS A 38 0.72 -6.43 -23.08
C CYS A 38 0.28 -7.31 -21.89
N CYS A 39 -0.75 -6.90 -21.12
CA CYS A 39 -1.21 -7.66 -19.96
C CYS A 39 -2.31 -8.67 -20.34
N PRO A 40 -2.16 -9.98 -20.07
CA PRO A 40 -3.18 -10.98 -20.39
C PRO A 40 -4.48 -10.80 -19.60
N PHE A 41 -4.41 -10.27 -18.38
CA PHE A 41 -5.61 -9.93 -17.59
C PHE A 41 -6.35 -8.71 -18.14
N SER A 42 -5.64 -7.76 -18.78
CA SER A 42 -6.26 -6.65 -19.50
C SER A 42 -6.96 -7.11 -20.79
N ALA A 43 -6.36 -8.04 -21.54
CA ALA A 43 -7.03 -8.67 -22.67
C ALA A 43 -8.29 -9.43 -22.23
N LYS A 44 -8.21 -10.18 -21.13
CA LYS A 44 -9.36 -10.94 -20.58
C LYS A 44 -10.55 -10.04 -20.25
N ILE A 45 -10.33 -8.97 -19.48
CA ILE A 45 -11.42 -8.04 -19.13
C ILE A 45 -11.95 -7.30 -20.37
N PHE A 46 -11.06 -6.89 -21.28
CA PHE A 46 -11.46 -6.18 -22.50
C PHE A 46 -12.35 -7.05 -23.40
N ARG A 47 -12.01 -8.33 -23.59
CA ARG A 47 -12.86 -9.26 -24.37
C ARG A 47 -14.25 -9.43 -23.77
N THR A 48 -14.36 -9.63 -22.45
CA THR A 48 -15.69 -9.69 -21.79
C THR A 48 -16.46 -8.39 -21.96
N LEU A 49 -15.79 -7.25 -21.80
CA LEU A 49 -16.41 -5.94 -21.98
C LEU A 49 -16.90 -5.73 -23.41
N ASN A 50 -16.04 -5.95 -24.41
CA ASN A 50 -16.35 -5.73 -25.81
C ASN A 50 -17.41 -6.68 -26.36
N ASN A 51 -17.34 -7.97 -25.99
CA ASN A 51 -18.15 -9.01 -26.63
C ASN A 51 -19.48 -9.27 -25.90
N ALA A 52 -19.62 -8.87 -24.63
CA ALA A 52 -20.82 -9.14 -23.84
C ALA A 52 -21.37 -7.88 -23.13
N VAL A 53 -20.55 -7.16 -22.36
CA VAL A 53 -21.04 -6.07 -21.48
C VAL A 53 -21.42 -4.82 -22.27
N ILE A 54 -20.63 -4.42 -23.27
CA ILE A 54 -20.91 -3.27 -24.14
C ILE A 54 -22.20 -3.48 -24.95
N PRO A 55 -22.43 -4.66 -25.59
CA PRO A 55 -23.73 -5.00 -26.16
C PRO A 55 -24.89 -4.90 -25.15
N ALA A 56 -24.72 -5.45 -23.94
CA ALA A 56 -25.76 -5.39 -22.90
C ALA A 56 -26.05 -3.96 -22.40
N ILE A 57 -25.03 -3.09 -22.32
CA ILE A 57 -25.21 -1.66 -22.02
C ILE A 57 -25.97 -0.95 -23.15
N LYS A 58 -25.61 -1.18 -24.41
CA LYS A 58 -26.32 -0.61 -25.56
C LYS A 58 -27.78 -1.07 -25.65
N ALA A 59 -28.07 -2.30 -25.23
CA ALA A 59 -29.43 -2.86 -25.17
C ALA A 59 -30.28 -2.32 -24.00
N ASN A 60 -29.68 -1.64 -23.01
CA ASN A 60 -30.38 -1.08 -21.86
C ASN A 60 -30.37 0.47 -21.93
N PRO A 61 -31.50 1.13 -22.27
CA PRO A 61 -31.55 2.58 -22.42
C PRO A 61 -31.11 3.39 -21.18
N GLN A 62 -31.33 2.85 -19.97
CA GLN A 62 -30.93 3.50 -18.73
C GLN A 62 -29.41 3.54 -18.56
N TRP A 63 -28.73 2.42 -18.85
CA TRP A 63 -27.26 2.38 -18.83
C TRP A 63 -26.68 3.14 -20.03
N ALA A 64 -27.30 3.03 -21.21
CA ALA A 64 -26.80 3.66 -22.42
C ALA A 64 -26.72 5.20 -22.30
N SER A 65 -27.73 5.83 -21.70
CA SER A 65 -27.79 7.27 -21.47
C SER A 65 -27.02 7.73 -20.21
N GLY A 66 -26.96 6.89 -19.17
CA GLY A 66 -26.37 7.22 -17.87
C GLY A 66 -24.87 6.98 -17.72
N LEU A 67 -24.23 6.22 -18.62
CA LEU A 67 -22.86 5.71 -18.44
C LEU A 67 -21.94 6.01 -19.64
N ALA A 68 -20.64 6.20 -19.36
CA ALA A 68 -19.57 6.17 -20.34
C ALA A 68 -18.39 5.33 -19.82
N PHE A 69 -17.72 4.60 -20.73
CA PHE A 69 -16.44 3.97 -20.45
C PHE A 69 -15.29 4.86 -20.94
N VAL A 70 -14.15 4.81 -20.25
CA VAL A 70 -12.91 5.50 -20.68
C VAL A 70 -11.75 4.52 -20.62
N PHE A 71 -11.16 4.19 -21.76
CA PHE A 71 -9.94 3.40 -21.82
C PHE A 71 -8.75 4.24 -21.35
N ARG A 72 -8.12 3.86 -20.24
CA ARG A 72 -6.91 4.48 -19.71
C ARG A 72 -5.73 3.59 -20.02
N GLN A 73 -4.98 3.97 -21.04
CA GLN A 73 -3.75 3.31 -21.45
C GLN A 73 -2.70 3.33 -20.32
N GLN A 74 -2.43 2.18 -19.70
CA GLN A 74 -1.60 2.02 -18.51
C GLN A 74 -0.37 1.15 -18.82
N ILE A 75 0.68 1.76 -19.34
CA ILE A 75 1.94 1.08 -19.68
C ILE A 75 2.59 0.47 -18.43
N GLN A 76 2.90 -0.83 -18.46
CA GLN A 76 3.63 -1.50 -17.38
C GLN A 76 5.11 -1.69 -17.76
N PRO A 77 6.08 -1.14 -16.99
CA PRO A 77 7.50 -1.18 -17.36
C PRO A 77 8.16 -2.56 -17.40
N TRP A 78 7.52 -3.60 -16.85
CA TRP A 78 8.00 -4.99 -16.89
C TRP A 78 7.47 -5.77 -18.11
N HIS A 79 6.70 -5.13 -18.98
CA HIS A 79 6.35 -5.64 -20.31
C HIS A 79 7.05 -4.73 -21.35
N PRO A 80 8.27 -5.06 -21.82
CA PRO A 80 9.08 -4.14 -22.63
C PRO A 80 8.37 -3.61 -23.89
N SER A 81 7.61 -4.46 -24.57
CA SER A 81 6.82 -4.14 -25.77
C SER A 81 5.58 -3.29 -25.51
N SER A 82 5.07 -3.23 -24.27
CA SER A 82 3.86 -2.48 -23.88
C SER A 82 3.92 -1.02 -24.35
N THR A 83 5.06 -0.36 -24.18
CA THR A 83 5.25 1.03 -24.64
C THR A 83 4.98 1.19 -26.13
N LEU A 84 5.46 0.25 -26.97
CA LEU A 84 5.30 0.29 -28.42
C LEU A 84 3.83 0.07 -28.82
N MET A 85 3.17 -0.89 -28.17
CA MET A 85 1.74 -1.17 -28.36
C MET A 85 0.86 0.04 -28.00
N HIS A 86 1.19 0.74 -26.91
CA HIS A 86 0.52 1.97 -26.48
C HIS A 86 0.81 3.16 -27.42
N GLU A 87 2.02 3.27 -27.96
CA GLU A 87 2.34 4.27 -28.99
C GLU A 87 1.51 4.06 -30.25
N ALA A 88 1.34 2.82 -30.73
CA ALA A 88 0.46 2.52 -31.86
C ALA A 88 -1.00 2.91 -31.60
N ALA A 89 -1.51 2.65 -30.40
CA ALA A 89 -2.84 3.06 -29.98
C ALA A 89 -3.02 4.60 -29.93
N LEU A 90 -1.95 5.34 -29.61
CA LEU A 90 -1.92 6.80 -29.66
C LEU A 90 -1.80 7.35 -31.10
N ALA A 91 -1.12 6.64 -32.00
CA ALA A 91 -1.08 6.98 -33.42
C ALA A 91 -2.48 6.84 -34.06
N VAL A 92 -3.18 5.72 -33.78
CA VAL A 92 -4.58 5.53 -34.19
C VAL A 92 -5.48 6.64 -33.65
N LEU A 93 -5.31 7.07 -32.38
CA LEU A 93 -6.08 8.21 -31.82
C LEU A 93 -5.87 9.54 -32.54
N ARG A 94 -4.74 9.74 -33.24
CA ARG A 94 -4.49 10.96 -34.03
C ARG A 94 -5.08 10.88 -35.43
N ILE A 95 -5.13 9.69 -36.03
CA ILE A 95 -5.56 9.48 -37.42
C ILE A 95 -7.07 9.22 -37.50
N ALA A 96 -7.56 8.30 -36.66
CA ALA A 96 -8.92 7.75 -36.70
C ALA A 96 -9.42 7.49 -35.26
N PRO A 97 -9.70 8.54 -34.46
CA PRO A 97 -10.08 8.40 -33.05
C PRO A 97 -11.32 7.53 -32.83
N GLU A 98 -12.26 7.49 -33.78
CA GLU A 98 -13.44 6.63 -33.78
C GLU A 98 -13.11 5.13 -33.91
N ARG A 99 -11.97 4.78 -34.52
CA ARG A 99 -11.47 3.40 -34.65
C ARG A 99 -10.72 2.89 -33.42
N PHE A 100 -10.47 3.73 -32.41
CA PHE A 100 -9.62 3.37 -31.26
C PHE A 100 -10.09 2.11 -30.51
N TRP A 101 -11.40 1.91 -30.34
CA TRP A 101 -11.93 0.72 -29.65
C TRP A 101 -11.86 -0.55 -30.50
N GLU A 102 -12.10 -0.42 -31.82
CA GLU A 102 -11.93 -1.50 -32.79
C GLU A 102 -10.46 -1.96 -32.83
N PHE A 103 -9.53 -1.01 -33.00
CA PHE A 103 -8.09 -1.24 -32.92
C PHE A 103 -7.67 -1.88 -31.60
N SER A 104 -8.21 -1.42 -30.47
CA SER A 104 -7.89 -2.00 -29.15
C SER A 104 -8.30 -3.48 -29.06
N GLY A 105 -9.43 -3.86 -29.67
CA GLY A 105 -9.86 -5.25 -29.78
C GLY A 105 -8.88 -6.09 -30.60
N VAL A 106 -8.60 -5.66 -31.83
CA VAL A 106 -7.65 -6.35 -32.73
C VAL A 106 -6.26 -6.50 -32.09
N LEU A 107 -5.75 -5.44 -31.44
CA LEU A 107 -4.46 -5.47 -30.76
C LEU A 107 -4.44 -6.41 -29.54
N PHE A 108 -5.56 -6.56 -28.83
CA PHE A 108 -5.69 -7.57 -27.78
C PHE A 108 -5.80 -9.00 -28.32
N ASP A 109 -6.34 -9.19 -29.52
CA ASP A 109 -6.41 -10.49 -30.19
C ASP A 109 -5.07 -10.94 -30.77
N ASP A 110 -4.29 -10.00 -31.33
CA ASP A 110 -2.90 -10.23 -31.74
C ASP A 110 -1.89 -10.21 -30.57
N GLN A 111 -2.33 -9.91 -29.33
CA GLN A 111 -1.48 -9.62 -28.15
C GLN A 111 -0.29 -10.59 -27.97
N ALA A 112 -0.52 -11.89 -28.13
CA ALA A 112 0.51 -12.91 -27.90
C ALA A 112 1.73 -12.73 -28.81
N GLY A 113 1.55 -12.18 -30.02
CA GLY A 113 2.63 -11.87 -30.96
C GLY A 113 3.61 -10.79 -30.47
N PHE A 114 3.28 -10.08 -29.39
CA PHE A 114 4.10 -9.00 -28.80
C PHE A 114 4.67 -9.34 -27.42
N PHE A 115 4.47 -10.56 -26.91
CA PHE A 115 5.14 -11.04 -25.69
C PHE A 115 6.63 -11.29 -25.92
N ASP A 116 7.43 -11.17 -24.85
CA ASP A 116 8.90 -11.16 -24.86
C ASP A 116 9.55 -12.16 -25.84
N VAL A 117 9.17 -13.44 -25.78
CA VAL A 117 9.74 -14.51 -26.64
C VAL A 117 9.57 -14.23 -28.14
N ASN A 118 8.51 -13.52 -28.53
CA ASN A 118 8.15 -13.23 -29.92
C ASN A 118 8.72 -11.89 -30.43
N VAL A 119 9.37 -11.10 -29.57
CA VAL A 119 9.93 -9.77 -29.92
C VAL A 119 11.38 -9.55 -29.44
N VAL A 120 11.96 -10.48 -28.67
CA VAL A 120 13.31 -10.34 -28.07
C VAL A 120 14.43 -10.06 -29.08
N ASN A 121 14.29 -10.53 -30.32
CA ASN A 121 15.26 -10.34 -31.41
C ASN A 121 14.78 -9.32 -32.46
N GLU A 122 13.64 -8.65 -32.25
CA GLU A 122 13.05 -7.73 -33.21
C GLU A 122 13.54 -6.28 -32.96
N THR A 123 13.79 -5.50 -34.01
CA THR A 123 14.12 -4.09 -33.82
C THR A 123 12.87 -3.26 -33.54
N ARG A 124 13.03 -2.15 -32.81
CA ARG A 124 11.90 -1.27 -32.45
C ARG A 124 11.09 -0.79 -33.65
N ASN A 125 11.74 -0.50 -34.78
CA ASN A 125 11.06 -0.05 -36.00
C ASN A 125 10.34 -1.19 -36.75
N ASP A 126 10.82 -2.43 -36.65
CA ASP A 126 10.12 -3.60 -37.21
C ASP A 126 8.84 -3.89 -36.40
N THR A 127 8.92 -3.84 -35.07
CA THR A 127 7.72 -3.98 -34.22
C THR A 127 6.69 -2.88 -34.51
N TYR A 128 7.11 -1.63 -34.78
CA TYR A 128 6.18 -0.58 -35.22
C TYR A 128 5.55 -0.88 -36.58
N ARG A 129 6.28 -1.45 -37.53
CA ARG A 129 5.71 -1.86 -38.83
C ARG A 129 4.70 -2.99 -38.65
N ARG A 130 4.94 -3.95 -37.74
CA ARG A 130 3.93 -4.94 -37.35
C ARG A 130 2.71 -4.31 -36.69
N LEU A 131 2.89 -3.36 -35.78
CA LEU A 131 1.78 -2.65 -35.13
C LEU A 131 0.95 -1.81 -36.10
N ALA A 132 1.57 -1.23 -37.13
CA ALA A 132 0.87 -0.56 -38.22
C ALA A 132 -0.02 -1.54 -39.02
N LYS A 133 0.45 -2.76 -39.29
CA LYS A 133 -0.37 -3.84 -39.88
C LYS A 133 -1.54 -4.26 -39.00
N VAL A 134 -1.37 -4.22 -37.67
CA VAL A 134 -2.48 -4.42 -36.72
C VAL A 134 -3.50 -3.28 -36.82
N ALA A 135 -3.06 -2.04 -37.08
CA ALA A 135 -3.97 -0.91 -37.32
C ALA A 135 -4.75 -1.03 -38.64
N ALA A 136 -4.13 -1.57 -39.69
CA ALA A 136 -4.80 -1.86 -40.97
C ALA A 136 -5.97 -2.83 -40.83
N LYS A 137 -5.86 -3.85 -39.97
CA LYS A 137 -6.96 -4.77 -39.63
C LYS A 137 -8.19 -4.07 -39.01
N ALA A 138 -8.02 -2.89 -38.42
CA ALA A 138 -9.09 -2.05 -37.86
C ALA A 138 -9.50 -0.90 -38.80
N GLY A 139 -9.13 -0.97 -40.08
CA GLY A 139 -9.50 0.02 -41.10
C GLY A 139 -8.78 1.36 -41.01
N VAL A 140 -7.57 1.41 -40.43
CA VAL A 140 -6.71 2.60 -40.35
C VAL A 140 -5.51 2.43 -41.28
N ASP A 141 -5.11 3.46 -42.01
CA ASP A 141 -4.00 3.39 -42.97
C ASP A 141 -2.66 2.95 -42.33
N GLU A 142 -2.02 1.91 -42.90
CA GLU A 142 -0.76 1.35 -42.37
C GLU A 142 0.39 2.36 -42.40
N GLU A 143 0.57 3.07 -43.52
CA GLU A 143 1.75 3.91 -43.72
C GLU A 143 1.64 5.23 -42.96
N GLU A 144 0.46 5.84 -42.85
CA GLU A 144 0.25 7.00 -41.95
C GLU A 144 0.42 6.62 -40.47
N VAL A 145 -0.02 5.42 -40.04
CA VAL A 145 0.27 4.93 -38.68
C VAL A 145 1.78 4.73 -38.49
N TYR A 146 2.45 4.07 -39.44
CA TYR A 146 3.89 3.83 -39.37
C TYR A 146 4.70 5.13 -39.33
N LYS A 147 4.34 6.12 -40.15
CA LYS A 147 4.93 7.47 -40.21
C LYS A 147 4.86 8.24 -38.88
N LEU A 148 3.84 8.00 -38.04
CA LEU A 148 3.77 8.55 -36.68
C LEU A 148 4.66 7.80 -35.66
N LEU A 149 4.99 6.54 -35.92
CA LEU A 149 5.66 5.63 -35.00
C LEU A 149 7.17 5.46 -35.27
N VAL A 150 7.57 5.51 -36.54
CA VAL A 150 8.95 5.30 -36.99
C VAL A 150 9.92 6.27 -36.31
N ILE A 151 11.08 5.74 -35.92
CA ILE A 151 12.14 6.52 -35.28
C ILE A 151 13.31 6.66 -36.26
N PRO A 152 13.78 7.89 -36.54
CA PRO A 152 14.95 8.10 -37.39
C PRO A 152 16.20 7.38 -36.87
N ASP A 153 17.04 6.93 -37.80
CA ASP A 153 18.36 6.35 -37.56
C ASP A 153 19.47 7.41 -37.35
N LYS A 154 19.10 8.70 -37.49
CA LYS A 154 19.98 9.86 -37.42
C LYS A 154 19.60 10.79 -36.25
N PRO A 155 20.55 11.57 -35.70
CA PRO A 155 20.23 12.61 -34.72
C PRO A 155 19.21 13.62 -35.25
N GLY A 156 18.47 14.26 -34.35
CA GLY A 156 17.64 15.42 -34.67
C GLY A 156 18.47 16.61 -35.19
N GLU A 157 17.79 17.61 -35.75
CA GLU A 157 18.44 18.85 -36.25
C GLU A 157 19.21 19.61 -35.15
N ASP A 158 18.80 19.45 -33.90
CA ASP A 158 19.45 19.97 -32.68
C ASP A 158 20.54 19.03 -32.11
N GLY A 159 20.83 17.92 -32.80
CA GLY A 159 21.74 16.87 -32.34
C GLY A 159 21.11 15.90 -31.33
N ALA A 160 19.81 15.95 -31.07
CA ALA A 160 19.18 15.06 -30.08
C ALA A 160 19.23 13.59 -30.50
N LEU A 161 19.72 12.73 -29.60
CA LEU A 161 19.81 11.27 -29.77
C LEU A 161 18.61 10.50 -29.18
N ASN A 162 17.61 11.22 -28.67
CA ASN A 162 16.48 10.66 -27.92
C ASN A 162 15.12 11.29 -28.31
N ALA A 163 14.98 11.76 -29.55
CA ALA A 163 13.78 12.40 -30.07
C ALA A 163 12.50 11.56 -29.87
N GLY A 164 12.63 10.23 -30.01
CA GLY A 164 11.50 9.31 -29.98
C GLY A 164 10.71 9.36 -31.29
N ASN A 165 9.40 9.17 -31.20
CA ASN A 165 8.46 9.23 -32.32
C ASN A 165 7.45 10.37 -32.13
N GLN A 166 6.57 10.58 -33.11
CA GLN A 166 5.65 11.72 -33.11
C GLN A 166 4.63 11.67 -31.95
N VAL A 167 4.32 10.49 -31.43
CA VAL A 167 3.37 10.24 -30.32
C VAL A 167 4.02 10.19 -28.93
N THR A 168 5.34 10.28 -28.83
CA THR A 168 6.10 10.21 -27.56
C THR A 168 5.64 11.26 -26.53
N ASN A 169 5.21 12.44 -26.97
CA ASN A 169 4.66 13.46 -26.06
C ASN A 169 3.25 13.13 -25.54
N ASP A 170 2.49 12.31 -26.25
CA ASP A 170 1.20 11.80 -25.80
C ASP A 170 1.38 10.70 -24.75
N VAL A 171 2.34 9.79 -24.97
CA VAL A 171 2.78 8.78 -23.97
C VAL A 171 3.14 9.44 -22.64
N LYS A 172 3.96 10.50 -22.69
CA LYS A 172 4.34 11.30 -21.50
C LYS A 172 3.11 11.86 -20.79
N LEU A 173 2.09 12.31 -21.54
CA LEU A 173 0.87 12.89 -20.97
C LEU A 173 -0.05 11.84 -20.34
N ILE A 174 -0.37 10.73 -21.03
CA ILE A 174 -1.21 9.66 -20.45
C ILE A 174 -0.53 9.06 -19.21
N THR A 175 0.78 8.86 -19.25
CA THR A 175 1.55 8.35 -18.12
C THR A 175 1.53 9.33 -16.94
N LYS A 176 1.61 10.64 -17.20
CA LYS A 176 1.48 11.68 -16.16
C LYS A 176 0.07 11.69 -15.55
N MET A 177 -0.97 11.48 -16.35
CA MET A 177 -2.37 11.39 -15.88
C MET A 177 -2.57 10.18 -14.97
N ASN A 178 -2.18 8.98 -15.39
CA ASN A 178 -2.41 7.76 -14.60
C ASN A 178 -1.59 7.75 -13.29
N ARG A 179 -0.37 8.30 -13.31
CA ARG A 179 0.47 8.47 -12.10
C ARG A 179 -0.20 9.32 -11.02
N LEU A 180 -1.13 10.21 -11.37
CA LEU A 180 -1.89 11.01 -10.40
C LEU A 180 -2.94 10.16 -9.65
N ILE A 181 -3.52 9.17 -10.33
CA ILE A 181 -4.53 8.25 -9.77
C ILE A 181 -3.86 7.15 -8.93
N GLY A 182 -2.60 6.83 -9.22
CA GLY A 182 -1.81 5.87 -8.44
C GLY A 182 -2.09 4.41 -8.79
N VAL A 183 -2.65 4.13 -9.98
CA VAL A 183 -2.85 2.78 -10.48
C VAL A 183 -1.50 2.08 -10.65
N HIS A 184 -1.38 0.88 -10.09
CA HIS A 184 -0.19 0.04 -10.17
C HIS A 184 -0.44 -1.27 -10.94
N VAL A 185 -1.55 -1.95 -10.69
CA VAL A 185 -1.88 -3.25 -11.31
C VAL A 185 -2.90 -3.06 -12.44
N THR A 186 -2.78 -3.86 -13.49
CA THR A 186 -3.68 -3.88 -14.64
C THR A 186 -4.37 -5.24 -14.76
N PRO A 187 -5.70 -5.29 -14.98
CA PRO A 187 -6.61 -4.16 -15.05
C PRO A 187 -6.89 -3.52 -13.69
N THR A 188 -7.23 -2.23 -13.68
CA THR A 188 -7.89 -1.54 -12.55
C THR A 188 -9.08 -0.77 -13.10
N VAL A 189 -10.23 -0.83 -12.43
CA VAL A 189 -11.41 -0.03 -12.79
C VAL A 189 -11.65 1.06 -11.76
N VAL A 190 -11.89 2.29 -12.22
CA VAL A 190 -12.24 3.44 -11.39
C VAL A 190 -13.60 3.96 -11.82
N PHE A 191 -14.60 3.88 -10.94
CA PHE A 191 -15.95 4.38 -11.19
C PHE A 191 -16.15 5.71 -10.44
N ASP A 192 -16.47 6.77 -11.19
CA ASP A 192 -16.66 8.14 -10.68
C ASP A 192 -15.53 8.64 -9.75
N GLY A 193 -14.29 8.25 -10.07
CA GLY A 193 -13.10 8.59 -9.30
C GLY A 193 -12.77 7.65 -8.14
N VAL A 194 -13.58 6.62 -7.90
CA VAL A 194 -13.38 5.61 -6.84
C VAL A 194 -12.96 4.26 -7.43
N VAL A 195 -11.81 3.75 -7.01
CA VAL A 195 -11.30 2.41 -7.40
C VAL A 195 -12.30 1.33 -6.98
N GLN A 196 -12.59 0.39 -7.89
CA GLN A 196 -13.53 -0.70 -7.70
C GLN A 196 -12.82 -2.06 -7.60
N ASP A 197 -13.37 -2.97 -6.81
CA ASP A 197 -12.90 -4.36 -6.69
C ASP A 197 -13.46 -5.25 -7.83
N ILE A 198 -13.14 -4.85 -9.07
CA ILE A 198 -13.57 -5.54 -10.29
C ILE A 198 -12.43 -6.43 -10.77
N SER A 199 -12.70 -7.73 -10.87
CA SER A 199 -11.73 -8.71 -11.36
C SER A 199 -11.81 -8.88 -12.88
N SER A 200 -10.66 -9.15 -13.51
CA SER A 200 -10.60 -9.55 -14.93
C SER A 200 -11.37 -10.83 -15.26
N GLY A 201 -11.75 -11.61 -14.24
CA GLY A 201 -12.57 -12.81 -14.37
C GLY A 201 -14.08 -12.59 -14.27
N TRP A 202 -14.58 -11.36 -14.11
CA TRP A 202 -16.01 -11.11 -13.98
C TRP A 202 -16.81 -11.57 -15.20
N THR A 203 -17.95 -12.20 -14.96
CA THR A 203 -18.91 -12.63 -16.00
C THR A 203 -19.90 -11.51 -16.35
N LEU A 204 -20.70 -11.70 -17.41
CA LEU A 204 -21.73 -10.75 -17.81
C LEU A 204 -22.73 -10.49 -16.68
N GLU A 205 -23.10 -11.52 -15.93
CA GLU A 205 -24.07 -11.44 -14.82
C GLU A 205 -23.53 -10.55 -13.70
N GLN A 206 -22.24 -10.70 -13.34
CA GLN A 206 -21.60 -9.88 -12.30
C GLN A 206 -21.48 -8.41 -12.73
N TRP A 207 -21.15 -8.15 -14.00
CA TRP A 207 -21.19 -6.81 -14.57
C TRP A 207 -22.60 -6.23 -14.56
N THR A 208 -23.61 -7.02 -14.92
CA THR A 208 -25.03 -6.63 -14.95
C THR A 208 -25.53 -6.28 -13.54
N GLU A 209 -25.22 -7.10 -12.53
CA GLU A 209 -25.55 -6.83 -11.12
C GLU A 209 -24.91 -5.52 -10.64
N TRP A 210 -23.61 -5.34 -10.91
CA TRP A 210 -22.88 -4.15 -10.51
C TRP A 210 -23.37 -2.89 -11.25
N LEU A 211 -23.66 -2.97 -12.55
CA LEU A 211 -24.24 -1.87 -13.33
C LEU A 211 -25.63 -1.50 -12.85
N THR A 212 -26.49 -2.49 -12.59
CA THR A 212 -27.82 -2.28 -11.99
C THR A 212 -27.69 -1.53 -10.67
N LYS A 213 -26.79 -1.97 -9.79
CA LYS A 213 -26.59 -1.38 -8.46
C LYS A 213 -26.06 0.06 -8.48
N ASN A 214 -25.21 0.41 -9.44
CA ASN A 214 -24.48 1.69 -9.44
C ASN A 214 -24.99 2.72 -10.46
N CYS A 215 -25.71 2.29 -11.51
CA CYS A 215 -26.20 3.16 -12.59
C CYS A 215 -27.74 3.28 -12.63
N SER A 216 -28.48 2.63 -11.71
CA SER A 216 -29.94 2.79 -11.65
C SER A 216 -30.32 4.15 -11.06
N THR A 217 -30.97 4.99 -11.87
CA THR A 217 -31.47 6.30 -11.48
C THR A 217 -32.71 6.19 -10.61
N GLY A 218 -32.55 6.35 -9.30
CA GLY A 218 -33.66 6.59 -8.38
C GLY A 218 -33.13 7.18 -7.08
N PRO A 219 -33.85 8.15 -6.44
CA PRO A 219 -33.56 8.48 -5.06
C PRO A 219 -33.74 7.20 -4.23
N SER A 220 -32.75 6.86 -3.42
CA SER A 220 -32.84 5.68 -2.56
C SER A 220 -34.10 5.79 -1.69
N THR A 221 -35.05 4.87 -1.85
CA THR A 221 -36.38 4.85 -1.21
C THR A 221 -36.35 4.57 0.29
N LEU A 222 -35.24 4.95 0.94
CA LEU A 222 -34.92 4.82 2.37
C LEU A 222 -35.06 6.14 3.13
N LEU A 223 -35.59 7.20 2.50
CA LEU A 223 -35.72 8.55 3.09
C LEU A 223 -37.12 9.19 2.93
N MET A 224 -38.16 8.40 2.62
CA MET A 224 -39.55 8.89 2.48
C MET A 224 -40.55 8.25 3.46
N SER A 225 -40.10 7.88 4.66
CA SER A 225 -40.96 7.33 5.73
C SER A 225 -40.89 8.10 7.06
N PHE A 226 -40.32 9.32 7.08
CA PHE A 226 -40.13 10.12 8.29
C PHE A 226 -40.47 11.62 8.17
N THR A 227 -41.48 11.99 7.37
CA THR A 227 -42.13 13.32 7.45
C THR A 227 -43.61 13.26 7.04
N SER A 228 -44.47 12.64 7.87
CA SER A 228 -45.93 12.80 7.77
C SER A 228 -46.63 12.49 9.10
N SER A 229 -46.25 13.20 10.16
CA SER A 229 -47.12 13.45 11.33
C SER A 229 -46.45 14.51 12.19
N LEU A 230 -46.90 15.76 12.06
CA LEU A 230 -46.74 16.87 13.01
C LEU A 230 -47.31 18.17 12.41
N HIS A 231 -48.64 18.25 12.32
CA HIS A 231 -49.45 19.43 12.66
C HIS A 231 -50.91 18.98 12.86
N ASP A 232 -51.68 19.79 13.59
CA ASP A 232 -53.11 19.64 13.94
C ASP A 232 -53.44 18.39 14.80
N ASN A 233 -53.68 18.48 16.10
CA ASN A 233 -54.69 19.36 16.71
C ASN A 233 -54.45 19.59 18.21
N ALA A 234 -54.97 20.70 18.73
CA ALA A 234 -54.97 21.02 20.15
C ALA A 234 -56.41 21.07 20.72
N SER A 235 -56.75 20.15 21.61
CA SER A 235 -57.79 20.33 22.65
C SER A 235 -57.82 19.16 23.66
N THR A 236 -57.97 19.52 24.93
CA THR A 236 -58.06 18.67 26.14
C THR A 236 -59.54 18.52 26.59
N PRO A 237 -59.87 17.88 27.73
CA PRO A 237 -59.50 16.55 28.26
C PRO A 237 -60.71 15.74 28.84
N SER A 238 -60.49 14.49 29.29
CA SER A 238 -61.27 13.80 30.35
C SER A 238 -60.47 12.59 30.87
N THR A 239 -59.93 12.58 32.10
CA THR A 239 -60.47 12.04 33.39
C THR A 239 -60.85 10.54 33.40
N TYR A 240 -60.55 9.69 34.42
CA TYR A 240 -60.04 9.88 35.81
C TYR A 240 -59.33 8.59 36.36
N ALA A 241 -58.49 8.78 37.41
CA ALA A 241 -58.11 7.84 38.51
C ALA A 241 -57.35 6.50 38.22
N ASN A 242 -56.15 6.23 38.76
CA ASN A 242 -55.76 5.79 40.15
C ASN A 242 -56.01 4.26 40.36
N VAL A 243 -55.13 3.39 40.89
CA VAL A 243 -54.36 3.44 42.17
C VAL A 243 -53.08 2.53 42.15
N ASN A 244 -52.06 2.97 42.92
CA ASN A 244 -50.93 2.27 43.63
C ASN A 244 -51.03 0.73 43.92
N SER A 245 -50.00 -0.04 44.34
CA SER A 245 -48.50 -0.01 44.37
C SER A 245 -47.96 -1.34 45.02
N HIS A 246 -46.63 -1.55 45.06
CA HIS A 246 -45.87 -2.56 45.87
C HIS A 246 -45.92 -4.06 45.42
N ALA A 247 -44.89 -4.92 45.62
CA ALA A 247 -43.48 -4.73 46.04
C ALA A 247 -42.54 -5.93 45.68
N MET A 248 -41.24 -5.61 45.51
CA MET A 248 -39.95 -6.32 45.79
C MET A 248 -39.71 -7.85 45.85
N LEU A 249 -38.39 -8.17 45.75
CA LEU A 249 -37.62 -9.40 46.08
C LEU A 249 -37.36 -10.41 44.93
N GLN A 250 -36.30 -11.22 44.96
CA GLN A 250 -34.83 -11.01 44.86
C GLN A 250 -34.13 -12.40 44.80
N PHE A 251 -33.03 -12.51 44.03
CA PHE A 251 -31.95 -13.55 44.08
C PHE A 251 -32.24 -15.07 44.11
N ARG A 252 -31.63 -15.84 43.17
CA ARG A 252 -30.35 -16.59 43.35
C ARG A 252 -29.92 -17.41 42.11
N THR A 253 -28.65 -17.82 42.08
CA THR A 253 -27.93 -18.53 40.99
C THR A 253 -27.37 -19.89 41.43
N ILE A 254 -27.48 -20.99 40.64
CA ILE A 254 -26.75 -22.27 40.84
C ILE A 254 -26.40 -22.99 39.51
N ILE A 255 -25.18 -23.55 39.42
CA ILE A 255 -24.50 -24.31 38.32
C ILE A 255 -23.36 -25.17 38.99
N PRO A 256 -22.75 -26.29 38.47
CA PRO A 256 -22.99 -27.21 37.32
C PRO A 256 -23.06 -28.73 37.69
N ARG A 257 -23.13 -29.66 36.70
CA ARG A 257 -22.28 -30.90 36.62
C ARG A 257 -22.28 -31.56 35.21
N LEU A 258 -21.43 -32.57 34.99
CA LEU A 258 -20.93 -33.04 33.67
C LEU A 258 -20.84 -34.58 33.51
N ARG A 259 -20.85 -35.06 32.23
CA ARG A 259 -20.27 -36.33 31.67
C ARG A 259 -21.00 -37.68 31.95
N PRO A 260 -20.70 -38.80 31.23
CA PRO A 260 -20.03 -39.02 29.90
C PRO A 260 -20.60 -40.17 28.99
N PHE A 261 -19.97 -40.39 27.81
CA PHE A 261 -20.05 -41.57 26.89
C PHE A 261 -21.43 -41.83 26.20
N GLN A 262 -21.55 -42.43 25.01
CA GLN A 262 -20.75 -43.45 24.28
C GLN A 262 -20.86 -43.25 22.73
N LEU A 263 -20.04 -43.96 21.92
CA LEU A 263 -20.03 -43.91 20.45
C LEU A 263 -20.33 -45.29 19.83
N THR A 264 -21.27 -45.37 18.87
CA THR A 264 -21.30 -46.39 17.79
C THR A 264 -22.13 -45.88 16.60
N PRO A 265 -21.84 -46.33 15.35
CA PRO A 265 -22.42 -45.77 14.13
C PRO A 265 -23.59 -46.60 13.57
N LEU A 266 -24.44 -46.00 12.75
CA LEU A 266 -25.12 -46.71 11.64
C LEU A 266 -25.63 -45.73 10.58
N SER A 267 -25.59 -46.17 9.32
CA SER A 267 -26.06 -45.44 8.15
C SER A 267 -27.57 -45.61 7.97
N THR A 268 -28.30 -44.52 7.72
CA THR A 268 -29.43 -44.51 6.77
C THR A 268 -29.82 -43.08 6.38
N ARG A 269 -30.39 -42.92 5.18
CA ARG A 269 -30.61 -41.63 4.53
C ARG A 269 -32.11 -41.44 4.28
N SER A 270 -32.73 -40.50 4.98
CA SER A 270 -34.10 -40.04 4.73
C SER A 270 -34.26 -38.56 5.15
N PRO A 271 -35.16 -37.79 4.51
CA PRO A 271 -35.16 -36.32 4.60
C PRO A 271 -35.95 -35.79 5.81
N LEU A 272 -35.52 -34.66 6.36
CA LEU A 272 -36.24 -33.93 7.42
C LEU A 272 -36.83 -32.59 6.93
N PRO A 273 -37.89 -32.07 7.59
CA PRO A 273 -38.72 -31.00 7.04
C PRO A 273 -38.11 -29.59 7.14
N ALA A 274 -38.58 -28.70 6.27
CA ALA A 274 -38.14 -27.31 6.17
C ALA A 274 -38.74 -26.38 7.25
N SER A 275 -38.48 -26.63 8.54
CA SER A 275 -39.02 -25.79 9.63
C SER A 275 -38.10 -25.52 10.84
N LEU A 276 -36.80 -25.89 10.80
CA LEU A 276 -35.87 -25.64 11.93
C LEU A 276 -34.57 -24.87 11.59
N ASN A 277 -34.38 -24.43 10.34
CA ASN A 277 -33.19 -23.66 9.93
C ASN A 277 -33.29 -22.13 10.10
N ARG A 278 -34.42 -21.60 10.62
CA ARG A 278 -34.64 -20.14 10.77
C ARG A 278 -34.14 -19.57 12.11
N ALA A 279 -33.94 -20.40 13.15
CA ALA A 279 -33.61 -19.94 14.50
C ALA A 279 -32.10 -19.79 14.80
N ILE A 280 -31.22 -20.46 14.05
CA ILE A 280 -29.75 -20.43 14.30
C ILE A 280 -29.03 -19.34 13.48
N ARG A 281 -29.65 -18.84 12.39
CA ARG A 281 -29.07 -17.74 11.60
C ARG A 281 -29.28 -16.34 12.22
N SER A 282 -30.22 -16.18 13.16
CA SER A 282 -30.60 -14.87 13.74
C SER A 282 -29.70 -14.40 14.89
N SER A 283 -28.89 -15.28 15.51
CA SER A 283 -27.96 -14.90 16.59
C SER A 283 -26.60 -14.39 16.07
N LEU A 284 -26.10 -14.94 14.97
CA LEU A 284 -24.86 -14.47 14.32
C LEU A 284 -25.02 -13.11 13.61
N GLN A 285 -26.26 -12.68 13.34
CA GLN A 285 -26.54 -11.44 12.62
C GLN A 285 -26.61 -10.20 13.52
N LYS A 286 -26.62 -10.36 14.86
CA LYS A 286 -26.71 -9.25 15.83
C LYS A 286 -25.37 -8.72 16.36
N SER A 287 -24.23 -9.34 16.01
CA SER A 287 -22.90 -8.87 16.47
C SER A 287 -22.24 -7.81 15.56
N PHE A 288 -22.85 -7.45 14.43
CA PHE A 288 -22.30 -6.47 13.46
C PHE A 288 -23.06 -5.14 13.40
N GLN A 289 -24.08 -4.94 14.24
CA GLN A 289 -24.71 -3.63 14.43
C GLN A 289 -24.08 -2.85 15.60
N GLN A 290 -22.82 -2.46 15.42
CA GLN A 290 -22.29 -1.25 16.05
C GLN A 290 -21.92 -0.27 14.94
N GLN A 291 -22.76 0.75 14.76
CA GLN A 291 -22.36 1.95 14.02
C GLN A 291 -21.23 2.66 14.78
N PRO A 292 -20.19 3.12 14.08
CA PRO A 292 -19.60 4.42 14.34
C PRO A 292 -20.27 5.46 13.41
N GLN A 293 -20.44 6.67 13.92
CA GLN A 293 -21.13 7.77 13.25
C GLN A 293 -20.43 8.21 11.95
N ARG A 294 -21.21 8.78 11.02
CA ARG A 294 -20.67 9.49 9.85
C ARG A 294 -19.75 10.63 10.30
N CYS A 295 -18.53 10.64 9.77
CA CYS A 295 -17.71 11.85 9.62
C CYS A 295 -17.22 11.90 8.17
N TYR A 296 -17.17 13.10 7.59
CA TYR A 296 -16.69 13.33 6.23
C TYR A 296 -15.32 12.69 5.99
N ALA A 297 -15.10 12.15 4.79
CA ALA A 297 -13.82 11.61 4.36
C ALA A 297 -12.79 12.74 4.16
N LEU A 298 -12.26 13.23 5.28
CA LEU A 298 -10.98 13.93 5.33
C LEU A 298 -9.93 13.13 4.55
N PRO A 299 -8.94 13.78 3.92
CA PRO A 299 -7.93 13.10 3.11
C PRO A 299 -7.32 11.95 3.91
N ALA A 300 -7.39 10.74 3.33
CA ALA A 300 -7.07 9.49 4.01
C ALA A 300 -5.78 9.67 4.81
N PRO A 301 -5.81 9.46 6.15
CA PRO A 301 -4.63 9.70 6.97
C PRO A 301 -3.53 8.81 6.43
N LYS A 302 -2.45 9.42 5.92
CA LYS A 302 -1.21 8.71 5.63
C LYS A 302 -0.84 8.01 6.93
N ASN A 303 -1.06 6.70 6.99
CA ASN A 303 -0.76 5.88 8.16
C ASN A 303 0.65 6.26 8.59
N PRO A 304 0.82 6.98 9.70
CA PRO A 304 2.09 7.64 9.92
C PRO A 304 3.10 6.53 10.09
N SER A 305 4.23 6.60 9.38
CA SER A 305 5.34 5.70 9.67
C SER A 305 5.54 5.68 11.18
N ARG A 306 5.85 4.55 11.82
CA ARG A 306 5.98 4.43 13.29
C ARG A 306 6.79 5.57 13.96
N VAL A 307 7.76 6.12 13.24
CA VAL A 307 8.56 7.34 13.55
C VAL A 307 7.72 8.61 13.68
N GLU A 308 6.76 8.79 12.79
CA GLU A 308 5.86 9.94 12.72
C GLU A 308 4.70 9.80 13.71
N GLU A 309 4.28 8.57 14.06
CA GLU A 309 3.47 8.36 15.26
C GLU A 309 4.26 8.73 16.52
N GLU A 310 5.53 8.34 16.60
CA GLU A 310 6.41 8.69 17.72
C GLU A 310 6.66 10.20 17.82
N LEU A 311 6.95 10.88 16.70
CA LEU A 311 7.09 12.34 16.65
C LEU A 311 5.77 13.05 17.00
N LYS A 312 4.61 12.52 16.55
CA LYS A 312 3.29 13.02 16.98
C LYS A 312 3.04 12.75 18.47
N ARG A 313 3.52 11.63 19.03
CA ARG A 313 3.46 11.30 20.46
C ARG A 313 4.35 12.23 21.28
N GLN A 314 5.55 12.52 20.82
CA GLN A 314 6.48 13.49 21.40
C GLN A 314 5.89 14.91 21.38
N ALA A 315 5.37 15.37 20.24
CA ALA A 315 4.70 16.67 20.13
C ALA A 315 3.44 16.75 21.02
N ARG A 316 2.66 15.66 21.14
CA ARG A 316 1.54 15.56 22.08
C ARG A 316 1.99 15.55 23.54
N ALA A 317 3.13 14.92 23.86
CA ALA A 317 3.70 14.91 25.22
C ALA A 317 4.19 16.30 25.63
N ALA A 318 4.93 17.00 24.76
CA ALA A 318 5.32 18.39 24.96
C ALA A 318 4.09 19.31 25.14
N LYS A 319 3.06 19.16 24.28
CA LYS A 319 1.79 19.89 24.41
C LYS A 319 0.99 19.55 25.68
N LYS A 320 1.17 18.34 26.24
CA LYS A 320 0.53 17.92 27.50
C LYS A 320 1.25 18.45 28.74
N SER A 321 2.56 18.71 28.67
CA SER A 321 3.34 19.30 29.78
C SER A 321 3.20 20.82 29.92
N GLY A 322 2.03 21.38 29.59
CA GLY A 322 1.77 22.83 29.66
C GLY A 322 2.55 23.67 28.64
N LYS A 323 2.44 25.00 28.73
CA LYS A 323 3.19 25.97 27.90
C LYS A 323 4.68 26.08 28.28
N GLU A 324 5.15 25.26 29.22
CA GLU A 324 6.43 25.42 29.92
C GLU A 324 7.63 24.77 29.20
N PHE A 325 7.38 23.79 28.32
CA PHE A 325 8.43 23.04 27.62
C PHE A 325 8.18 22.95 26.12
N ALA A 326 9.07 23.54 25.31
CA ALA A 326 9.09 23.41 23.86
C ALA A 326 9.44 21.99 23.39
N PHE A 327 10.27 21.26 24.15
CA PHE A 327 10.70 19.90 23.82
C PHE A 327 10.17 18.82 24.79
N PRO A 328 9.94 17.58 24.31
CA PRO A 328 9.62 16.45 25.19
C PRO A 328 10.83 16.02 26.04
N GLU A 329 10.56 15.32 27.14
CA GLU A 329 11.60 14.66 27.96
C GLU A 329 12.46 13.70 27.14
N ARG A 330 11.84 12.92 26.25
CA ARG A 330 12.51 11.95 25.37
C ARG A 330 12.49 12.47 23.95
N LEU A 331 13.55 13.17 23.56
CA LEU A 331 13.71 13.71 22.21
C LEU A 331 14.36 12.66 21.29
N ILE A 332 13.78 12.40 20.12
CA ILE A 332 14.43 11.54 19.12
C ILE A 332 15.54 12.35 18.44
N ILE A 333 16.78 11.84 18.46
CA ILE A 333 17.95 12.56 17.92
C ILE A 333 18.50 11.92 16.64
N TYR A 334 18.24 10.63 16.45
CA TYR A 334 18.69 9.87 15.28
C TYR A 334 17.61 8.90 14.81
N HIS A 335 17.52 8.72 13.49
CA HIS A 335 16.66 7.73 12.85
C HIS A 335 17.24 7.26 11.50
N ALA A 336 17.48 5.96 11.33
CA ALA A 336 18.18 5.38 10.16
C ALA A 336 17.38 5.45 8.83
N GLY A 337 16.07 5.68 8.92
CA GLY A 337 15.15 5.88 7.80
C GLY A 337 14.17 4.72 7.64
N THR A 338 12.87 5.03 7.56
CA THR A 338 11.79 4.02 7.65
C THR A 338 11.91 2.91 6.61
N GLY A 339 12.24 3.25 5.37
CA GLY A 339 12.42 2.27 4.30
C GLY A 339 13.55 1.26 4.61
N ARG A 340 14.69 1.74 5.12
CA ARG A 340 15.82 0.87 5.50
C ARG A 340 15.49 -0.01 6.69
N THR A 341 14.85 0.54 7.73
CA THR A 341 14.44 -0.24 8.90
C THR A 341 13.40 -1.30 8.57
N THR A 342 12.46 -1.01 7.65
CA THR A 342 11.46 -1.98 7.18
C THR A 342 12.10 -3.04 6.29
N PHE A 343 12.96 -2.66 5.34
CA PHE A 343 13.70 -3.61 4.50
C PHE A 343 14.53 -4.59 5.36
N LEU A 344 15.26 -4.07 6.35
CA LEU A 344 16.03 -4.89 7.29
C LEU A 344 15.15 -5.85 8.11
N ALA A 345 13.93 -5.43 8.46
CA ALA A 345 12.95 -6.29 9.11
C ALA A 345 12.53 -7.44 8.18
N MET A 346 12.24 -7.15 6.92
CA MET A 346 11.83 -8.16 5.93
C MET A 346 12.94 -9.18 5.70
N VAL A 347 14.18 -8.74 5.44
CA VAL A 347 15.33 -9.64 5.23
C VAL A 347 15.54 -10.61 6.40
N LYS A 348 15.36 -10.14 7.64
CA LYS A 348 15.41 -10.97 8.86
C LYS A 348 14.29 -12.01 8.93
N VAL A 349 13.07 -11.60 8.60
CA VAL A 349 11.89 -12.47 8.62
C VAL A 349 11.96 -13.51 7.50
N THR A 350 12.36 -13.12 6.29
CA THR A 350 12.58 -14.02 5.14
C THR A 350 13.65 -15.07 5.44
N THR A 351 14.81 -14.67 5.98
CA THR A 351 15.86 -15.65 6.31
C THR A 351 15.48 -16.59 7.45
N LEU A 352 14.66 -16.14 8.41
CA LEU A 352 14.07 -17.02 9.43
C LEU A 352 13.11 -18.06 8.81
N PHE A 353 12.19 -17.64 7.93
CA PHE A 353 11.27 -18.56 7.26
C PHE A 353 11.98 -19.53 6.32
N MET A 354 13.02 -19.06 5.61
CA MET A 354 13.85 -19.91 4.77
C MET A 354 14.58 -20.97 5.62
N GLY A 355 15.24 -20.57 6.71
CA GLY A 355 15.85 -21.52 7.64
C GLY A 355 14.85 -22.54 8.21
N ALA A 356 13.66 -22.09 8.61
CA ALA A 356 12.61 -22.98 9.08
C ALA A 356 12.12 -23.95 7.99
N PHE A 357 11.94 -23.51 6.75
CA PHE A 357 11.54 -24.36 5.63
C PHE A 357 12.58 -25.44 5.32
N PHE A 358 13.86 -25.04 5.20
CA PHE A 358 14.94 -25.99 4.92
C PHE A 358 15.13 -27.00 6.06
N CYS A 359 15.05 -26.58 7.33
CA CYS A 359 15.25 -27.48 8.46
C CYS A 359 14.02 -28.33 8.83
N LEU A 360 12.79 -27.85 8.62
CA LEU A 360 11.56 -28.53 9.07
C LEU A 360 10.77 -29.20 7.93
N VAL A 361 11.03 -28.85 6.67
CA VAL A 361 10.35 -29.44 5.51
C VAL A 361 11.33 -30.21 4.63
N ILE A 362 12.43 -29.58 4.19
CA ILE A 362 13.34 -30.20 3.21
C ILE A 362 14.25 -31.25 3.87
N ALA A 363 14.93 -30.94 4.98
CA ALA A 363 15.83 -31.90 5.62
C ALA A 363 15.11 -33.20 6.08
N PRO A 364 13.90 -33.16 6.68
CA PRO A 364 13.13 -34.38 6.96
C PRO A 364 12.71 -35.16 5.71
N ALA A 365 12.43 -34.48 4.59
CA ALA A 365 12.14 -35.15 3.33
C ALA A 365 13.37 -35.88 2.76
N TYR A 366 14.58 -35.34 2.93
CA TYR A 366 15.83 -36.01 2.55
C TYR A 366 16.11 -37.25 3.40
N ILE A 367 15.85 -37.18 4.71
CA ILE A 367 15.90 -38.35 5.60
C ILE A 367 14.90 -39.43 5.15
N LYS A 368 13.68 -39.03 4.78
CA LYS A 368 12.63 -39.96 4.31
C LYS A 368 12.97 -40.65 2.97
N VAL A 369 13.83 -40.04 2.16
CA VAL A 369 14.30 -40.59 0.86
C VAL A 369 15.67 -41.27 1.02
N GLU A 370 16.11 -41.53 2.27
CA GLU A 370 17.35 -42.23 2.61
C GLU A 370 18.60 -41.63 1.92
N LYS A 371 18.60 -40.30 1.73
CA LYS A 371 19.75 -39.56 1.19
C LYS A 371 20.92 -39.56 2.15
N SER A 372 22.13 -39.33 1.64
CA SER A 372 23.32 -39.39 2.48
C SER A 372 23.27 -38.34 3.61
N ALA A 373 23.91 -38.67 4.73
CA ALA A 373 24.00 -37.77 5.87
C ALA A 373 24.66 -36.43 5.49
N LEU A 374 25.64 -36.45 4.58
CA LEU A 374 26.35 -35.26 4.12
C LEU A 374 25.45 -34.33 3.30
N GLU A 375 24.68 -34.86 2.34
CA GLU A 375 23.70 -34.08 1.56
C GLU A 375 22.63 -33.46 2.49
N THR A 376 22.10 -34.25 3.42
CA THR A 376 21.08 -33.82 4.38
C THR A 376 21.59 -32.68 5.28
N VAL A 377 22.81 -32.82 5.81
CA VAL A 377 23.47 -31.77 6.60
C VAL A 377 23.76 -30.53 5.75
N GLY A 378 24.23 -30.69 4.52
CA GLY A 378 24.50 -29.57 3.60
C GLY A 378 23.25 -28.72 3.32
N ILE A 379 22.10 -29.37 3.15
CA ILE A 379 20.82 -28.69 2.91
C ILE A 379 20.28 -28.01 4.17
N ALA A 380 20.42 -28.62 5.36
CA ALA A 380 20.11 -27.96 6.62
C ALA A 380 21.00 -26.71 6.84
N LEU A 381 22.30 -26.82 6.55
CA LEU A 381 23.24 -25.69 6.61
C LEU A 381 22.89 -24.59 5.59
N CYS A 382 22.40 -24.93 4.40
CA CYS A 382 21.93 -23.95 3.41
C CYS A 382 20.80 -23.05 3.95
N GLY A 383 19.90 -23.60 4.79
CA GLY A 383 18.89 -22.81 5.51
C GLY A 383 19.46 -21.99 6.67
N ILE A 384 20.37 -22.57 7.47
CA ILE A 384 20.88 -21.96 8.70
C ILE A 384 21.87 -20.83 8.43
N ILE A 385 22.80 -21.01 7.49
CA ILE A 385 23.91 -20.08 7.23
C ILE A 385 23.42 -18.66 6.90
N PRO A 386 22.45 -18.44 5.97
CA PRO A 386 21.94 -17.11 5.68
C PRO A 386 21.28 -16.42 6.89
N PHE A 387 20.54 -17.17 7.71
CA PHE A 387 19.92 -16.65 8.93
C PHE A 387 20.97 -16.22 9.97
N VAL A 388 22.03 -17.02 10.16
CA VAL A 388 23.14 -16.69 11.07
C VAL A 388 23.91 -15.47 10.56
N ILE A 389 24.25 -15.42 9.27
CA ILE A 389 24.96 -14.29 8.64
C ILE A 389 24.16 -13.00 8.76
N VAL A 390 22.88 -13.00 8.35
CA VAL A 390 22.00 -11.83 8.48
C VAL A 390 21.89 -11.40 9.93
N THR A 391 21.65 -12.33 10.86
CA THR A 391 21.58 -12.01 12.29
C THR A 391 22.89 -11.40 12.80
N TYR A 392 24.05 -11.92 12.41
CA TYR A 392 25.37 -11.43 12.82
C TYR A 392 25.66 -10.01 12.31
N ILE A 393 25.46 -9.78 11.01
CA ILE A 393 25.75 -8.51 10.32
C ILE A 393 24.84 -7.40 10.83
N THR A 394 23.56 -7.71 11.08
CA THR A 394 22.51 -6.71 11.33
C THR A 394 22.16 -6.53 12.81
N ALA A 395 22.74 -7.34 13.72
CA ALA A 395 22.59 -7.19 15.16
C ALA A 395 22.97 -5.80 15.74
N PRO A 396 24.07 -5.14 15.32
CA PRO A 396 24.44 -3.84 15.89
C PRO A 396 23.61 -2.67 15.33
N PHE A 397 22.84 -2.86 14.26
CA PHE A 397 22.16 -1.78 13.54
C PHE A 397 21.16 -1.02 14.45
N VAL A 398 21.41 0.28 14.64
CA VAL A 398 20.54 1.18 15.42
C VAL A 398 19.48 1.75 14.49
N THR A 399 18.22 1.53 14.86
CA THR A 399 17.06 2.04 14.11
C THR A 399 16.78 3.50 14.44
N HIS A 400 16.80 3.84 15.74
CA HIS A 400 16.57 5.17 16.27
C HIS A 400 17.17 5.34 17.68
N MET A 401 17.35 6.58 18.10
CA MET A 401 17.91 6.94 19.41
C MET A 401 17.14 8.08 20.05
N TYR A 402 16.94 7.99 21.37
CA TYR A 402 16.41 9.06 22.19
C TYR A 402 17.49 9.65 23.10
N LEU A 403 17.47 10.98 23.22
CA LEU A 403 18.14 11.76 24.25
C LEU A 403 17.12 12.09 25.34
N HIS A 404 17.48 11.88 26.61
CA HIS A 404 16.66 12.29 27.74
C HIS A 404 17.10 13.69 28.20
N LEU A 405 16.22 14.67 28.06
CA LEU A 405 16.49 16.08 28.35
C LEU A 405 16.03 16.46 29.76
N PRO A 406 16.88 17.11 30.58
CA PRO A 406 16.45 17.68 31.86
C PRO A 406 15.48 18.86 31.63
N PRO A 407 14.64 19.23 32.62
CA PRO A 407 13.62 20.27 32.46
C PRO A 407 14.13 21.59 31.85
N TYR A 408 15.25 22.13 32.32
CA TYR A 408 15.81 23.39 31.82
C TYR A 408 16.19 23.36 30.32
N ALA A 409 16.66 22.20 29.82
CA ALA A 409 17.07 22.02 28.43
C ALA A 409 15.89 21.87 27.46
N ARG A 410 14.65 21.85 27.98
CA ARG A 410 13.43 21.67 27.21
C ARG A 410 12.68 22.99 26.94
N ALA A 411 13.10 24.09 27.55
CA ALA A 411 12.39 25.38 27.50
C ALA A 411 12.43 26.04 26.11
N SER A 412 13.59 26.11 25.46
CA SER A 412 13.75 26.73 24.14
C SER A 412 14.81 26.03 23.29
N GLN A 413 14.89 26.37 22.00
CA GLN A 413 15.98 25.90 21.14
C GLN A 413 17.36 26.37 21.64
N SER A 414 17.45 27.60 22.16
CA SER A 414 18.71 28.13 22.71
C SER A 414 19.14 27.41 24.00
N THR A 415 18.22 27.02 24.90
CA THR A 415 18.60 26.22 26.07
C THR A 415 18.96 24.77 25.70
N LEU A 416 18.38 24.21 24.64
CA LEU A 416 18.79 22.92 24.08
C LEU A 416 20.20 22.99 23.47
N GLU A 417 20.53 24.04 22.70
CA GLU A 417 21.86 24.23 22.11
C GLU A 417 22.93 24.41 23.20
N LEU A 418 22.67 25.24 24.21
CA LEU A 418 23.53 25.39 25.38
C LEU A 418 23.69 24.07 26.15
N PHE A 419 22.60 23.31 26.33
CA PHE A 419 22.66 21.99 26.94
C PHE A 419 23.51 21.03 26.10
N LEU A 420 23.38 20.98 24.78
CA LEU A 420 24.20 20.08 23.95
C LEU A 420 25.69 20.47 24.02
N ASN A 421 25.99 21.76 23.95
CA ASN A 421 27.35 22.31 24.08
C ASN A 421 28.00 21.98 25.44
N ASN A 422 27.21 21.89 26.52
CA ASN A 422 27.69 21.56 27.88
C ASN A 422 27.18 20.22 28.46
N MET A 423 26.57 19.38 27.62
CA MET A 423 25.98 18.09 27.96
C MET A 423 26.92 17.22 28.80
N PRO A 424 26.51 16.81 30.02
CA PRO A 424 27.31 15.95 30.88
C PRO A 424 27.26 14.50 30.37
N PHE A 425 28.34 13.74 30.59
CA PHE A 425 28.40 12.34 30.18
C PHE A 425 27.45 11.41 30.97
N SER A 426 26.85 11.90 32.06
CA SER A 426 25.75 11.25 32.79
C SER A 426 24.37 11.40 32.13
N THR A 427 24.24 12.13 31.01
CA THR A 427 22.98 12.23 30.28
C THR A 427 22.55 10.86 29.75
N GLN A 428 21.30 10.46 29.99
CA GLN A 428 20.78 9.17 29.55
C GLN A 428 20.45 9.17 28.05
N LEU A 429 20.85 8.09 27.37
CA LEU A 429 20.49 7.77 25.99
C LEU A 429 19.71 6.45 25.96
N THR A 430 18.73 6.35 25.06
CA THR A 430 18.06 5.08 24.74
C THR A 430 18.24 4.75 23.27
N LEU A 431 19.01 3.70 22.99
CA LEU A 431 19.29 3.19 21.64
C LEU A 431 18.36 2.01 21.33
N THR A 432 17.76 1.98 20.13
CA THR A 432 16.88 0.89 19.71
C THR A 432 17.49 0.08 18.55
N THR A 433 17.92 -1.14 18.84
CA THR A 433 18.35 -2.14 17.84
C THR A 433 17.23 -3.14 17.54
N MET A 434 17.47 -4.15 16.69
CA MET A 434 16.48 -5.17 16.33
C MET A 434 16.99 -6.59 16.63
N SER A 435 16.15 -7.44 17.22
CA SER A 435 16.44 -8.87 17.39
C SER A 435 16.57 -9.59 16.04
N SER A 436 16.89 -10.89 16.05
CA SER A 436 16.84 -11.78 14.88
C SER A 436 15.43 -11.86 14.27
N ILE A 437 14.38 -11.81 15.08
CA ILE A 437 12.96 -11.84 14.66
C ILE A 437 12.40 -10.40 14.49
N ALA A 438 13.25 -9.46 14.06
CA ALA A 438 12.91 -8.04 13.86
C ALA A 438 12.27 -7.28 15.04
N LYS A 439 12.17 -7.87 16.24
CA LYS A 439 11.56 -7.24 17.43
C LYS A 439 12.49 -6.12 17.96
N PRO A 440 11.98 -4.90 18.21
CA PRO A 440 12.79 -3.83 18.78
C PRO A 440 13.40 -4.22 20.14
N ARG A 441 14.69 -3.91 20.33
CA ARG A 441 15.42 -4.05 21.59
C ARG A 441 15.91 -2.68 22.04
N TYR A 442 15.37 -2.19 23.14
CA TYR A 442 15.78 -0.93 23.76
C TYR A 442 16.98 -1.16 24.69
N SER A 443 17.97 -0.28 24.61
CA SER A 443 19.12 -0.23 25.51
C SER A 443 19.22 1.18 26.07
N SER A 444 18.94 1.35 27.36
CA SER A 444 19.18 2.61 28.08
C SER A 444 20.55 2.56 28.75
N LEU A 445 21.34 3.62 28.59
CA LEU A 445 22.72 3.75 29.04
C LEU A 445 23.08 5.24 29.19
N LEU A 446 24.20 5.55 29.83
CA LEU A 446 24.69 6.92 29.90
C LEU A 446 25.43 7.26 28.60
N ALA A 447 25.37 8.51 28.14
CA ALA A 447 26.15 8.97 26.99
C ALA A 447 27.65 8.65 27.17
N GLY A 448 28.13 8.73 28.42
CA GLY A 448 29.49 8.41 28.80
C GLY A 448 29.90 6.93 28.71
N ASP A 449 28.96 6.00 28.56
CA ASP A 449 29.26 4.57 28.41
C ASP A 449 29.62 4.22 26.96
N LEU A 450 29.37 5.12 26.01
CA LEU A 450 29.63 4.93 24.58
C LEU A 450 31.07 5.32 24.22
N THR A 451 31.75 4.40 23.54
CA THR A 451 33.09 4.58 22.99
C THR A 451 33.08 4.41 21.47
N PRO A 452 33.50 5.43 20.70
CA PRO A 452 33.74 5.31 19.26
C PRO A 452 34.81 4.26 18.93
N THR A 453 34.53 3.40 17.97
CA THR A 453 35.42 2.34 17.51
C THR A 453 35.19 2.03 16.04
N SER A 454 36.02 1.20 15.42
CA SER A 454 35.72 0.56 14.15
C SER A 454 35.95 -0.94 14.31
N ARG A 455 34.88 -1.73 14.28
CA ARG A 455 34.94 -3.21 14.39
C ARG A 455 34.01 -3.84 13.37
N ARG A 456 34.25 -5.11 13.01
CA ARG A 456 33.49 -5.87 11.99
C ARG A 456 33.37 -5.13 10.65
N PHE A 457 34.50 -4.79 10.03
CA PHE A 457 34.52 -4.11 8.73
C PHE A 457 33.69 -2.80 8.70
N GLY A 458 33.70 -2.03 9.79
CA GLY A 458 32.91 -0.80 9.94
C GLY A 458 31.46 -1.00 10.38
N LEU A 459 30.95 -2.24 10.47
CA LEU A 459 29.58 -2.56 10.91
C LEU A 459 29.34 -2.37 12.43
N VAL A 460 30.31 -1.84 13.17
CA VAL A 460 30.16 -1.41 14.57
C VAL A 460 30.99 -0.13 14.74
N ASN A 461 30.32 0.98 15.02
CA ASN A 461 30.97 2.27 15.26
C ASN A 461 30.95 2.74 16.72
N LEU A 462 30.06 2.18 17.56
CA LEU A 462 29.96 2.50 18.97
C LEU A 462 29.91 1.22 19.82
N VAL A 463 30.66 1.21 20.93
CA VAL A 463 30.71 0.10 21.88
C VAL A 463 30.51 0.62 23.30
N ARG A 464 29.88 -0.19 24.16
CA ARG A 464 29.86 0.02 25.61
C ARG A 464 30.31 -1.24 26.35
N ASN A 465 30.81 -1.07 27.57
CA ASN A 465 30.99 -2.19 28.50
C ASN A 465 29.59 -2.76 28.86
N THR A 466 29.48 -4.10 28.94
CA THR A 466 28.24 -4.80 29.28
C THR A 466 28.39 -5.78 30.43
N ASP A 467 29.55 -5.86 31.08
CA ASP A 467 29.88 -7.02 31.92
C ASP A 467 29.16 -6.94 33.27
N ALA A 468 29.15 -5.76 33.91
CA ALA A 468 28.28 -5.49 35.07
C ALA A 468 26.79 -5.64 34.73
N ASP A 469 26.40 -5.23 33.52
CA ASP A 469 25.04 -5.32 32.98
C ASP A 469 24.58 -6.77 32.76
N ASN A 470 25.51 -7.67 32.43
CA ASN A 470 25.28 -9.10 32.22
C ASN A 470 25.35 -9.87 33.54
N ALA A 471 26.26 -9.52 34.46
CA ALA A 471 26.38 -10.14 35.77
C ALA A 471 25.09 -9.96 36.63
N ARG A 472 24.37 -8.85 36.43
CA ARG A 472 23.07 -8.57 37.07
C ARG A 472 21.86 -9.24 36.39
N ARG A 473 22.04 -9.95 35.28
CA ARG A 473 20.93 -10.56 34.51
C ARG A 473 20.82 -12.05 34.79
N SER A 474 19.59 -12.50 34.99
CA SER A 474 19.25 -13.93 35.04
C SER A 474 19.62 -14.63 33.74
N TRP A 475 20.01 -15.91 33.83
CA TRP A 475 20.47 -16.72 32.69
C TRP A 475 19.48 -16.80 31.51
N TYR A 476 18.18 -16.70 31.78
CA TYR A 476 17.10 -16.71 30.77
C TYR A 476 16.92 -15.36 30.06
N MET A 477 17.56 -14.29 30.52
CA MET A 477 17.48 -12.97 29.88
C MET A 477 18.52 -12.87 28.76
N PHE A 478 18.13 -12.26 27.63
CA PHE A 478 19.09 -11.92 26.59
C PHE A 478 20.22 -11.02 27.13
N ARG A 479 21.46 -11.38 26.79
CA ARG A 479 22.66 -10.56 27.06
C ARG A 479 22.45 -9.11 26.61
N ALA A 480 23.05 -8.20 27.37
CA ALA A 480 23.06 -6.78 27.11
C ALA A 480 23.67 -6.47 25.72
N VAL A 481 23.08 -5.51 25.01
CA VAL A 481 23.63 -5.05 23.72
C VAL A 481 24.82 -4.14 24.02
N GLY A 482 26.00 -4.54 23.54
CA GLY A 482 27.27 -3.82 23.75
C GLY A 482 27.90 -3.25 22.49
N LYS A 483 27.33 -3.51 21.31
CA LYS A 483 27.84 -3.13 19.99
C LYS A 483 26.73 -2.46 19.20
N PHE A 484 27.00 -1.28 18.67
CA PHE A 484 26.04 -0.45 17.96
C PHE A 484 26.64 0.05 16.64
N TYR A 485 25.76 0.23 15.66
CA TYR A 485 26.04 0.85 14.38
C TYR A 485 25.00 1.93 14.11
N VAL A 486 25.45 3.18 14.20
CA VAL A 486 24.69 4.37 13.86
C VAL A 486 25.18 4.84 12.49
N GLN A 487 24.29 4.92 11.49
CA GLN A 487 24.69 5.27 10.14
C GLN A 487 24.89 6.78 10.03
N ASP A 488 26.09 7.22 9.65
CA ASP A 488 26.34 8.63 9.35
C ASP A 488 25.52 9.08 8.15
N LYS A 489 24.89 10.25 8.24
CA LYS A 489 24.21 10.87 7.10
C LYS A 489 25.25 11.46 6.16
N THR A 490 25.67 10.69 5.15
CA THR A 490 26.47 11.23 4.04
C THR A 490 25.76 12.45 3.46
N PRO A 491 26.43 13.60 3.28
CA PRO A 491 25.83 14.78 2.66
C PRO A 491 25.51 14.45 1.20
N VAL A 492 24.24 14.15 0.91
CA VAL A 492 23.78 13.90 -0.46
C VAL A 492 24.00 15.18 -1.28
N ARG A 493 24.78 15.07 -2.35
CA ARG A 493 25.00 16.15 -3.32
C ARG A 493 23.67 16.52 -3.96
N ARG A 494 23.01 17.55 -3.43
CA ARG A 494 21.68 17.99 -3.89
C ARG A 494 21.76 18.44 -5.35
N VAL A 495 20.87 17.91 -6.17
CA VAL A 495 20.63 18.43 -7.52
C VAL A 495 19.82 19.72 -7.39
N ARG A 496 20.13 20.76 -8.19
CA ARG A 496 19.60 22.14 -8.07
C ARG A 496 18.07 22.25 -7.96
N TYR A 497 17.32 21.27 -8.48
CA TYR A 497 15.86 21.25 -8.53
C TYR A 497 15.18 20.41 -7.44
N GLU A 498 15.93 19.73 -6.56
CA GLU A 498 15.34 18.90 -5.51
C GLU A 498 14.85 19.75 -4.32
N LYS A 499 13.52 19.83 -4.13
CA LYS A 499 12.92 20.53 -2.98
C LYS A 499 13.50 19.99 -1.66
N LYS A 500 13.99 20.89 -0.81
CA LYS A 500 14.56 20.60 0.52
C LYS A 500 13.55 19.82 1.39
N LYS A 501 13.63 18.49 1.34
CA LYS A 501 12.80 17.60 2.15
C LYS A 501 13.15 17.84 3.62
N LYS A 502 12.20 18.35 4.41
CA LYS A 502 12.40 18.54 5.85
C LYS A 502 12.63 17.17 6.47
N ASP A 503 13.82 16.96 7.02
CA ASP A 503 14.17 15.74 7.72
C ASP A 503 13.19 15.52 8.88
N LYS A 504 12.78 14.27 9.12
CA LYS A 504 11.82 13.95 10.20
C LYS A 504 12.42 14.13 11.62
N VAL A 505 13.74 14.24 11.71
CA VAL A 505 14.52 14.36 12.96
C VAL A 505 15.65 15.34 12.71
N ASP A 506 15.87 16.26 13.66
CA ASP A 506 16.91 17.28 13.59
C ASP A 506 18.31 16.67 13.69
N ALA A 507 18.88 16.36 12.53
CA ALA A 507 20.12 15.61 12.40
C ALA A 507 21.32 16.22 13.15
N TRP A 508 21.34 17.57 13.25
CA TRP A 508 22.41 18.31 13.90
C TRP A 508 22.57 17.96 15.39
N ILE A 509 21.48 17.53 16.07
CA ILE A 509 21.53 17.15 17.48
C ILE A 509 22.37 15.89 17.66
N TRP A 510 22.22 14.90 16.77
CA TRP A 510 23.06 13.71 16.80
C TRP A 510 24.53 14.04 16.47
N GLU A 511 24.80 14.89 15.48
CA GLU A 511 26.17 15.28 15.15
C GLU A 511 26.86 16.01 16.32
N ALA A 512 26.15 16.87 17.06
CA ALA A 512 26.67 17.52 18.27
C ALA A 512 26.97 16.52 19.40
N VAL A 513 26.08 15.54 19.62
CA VAL A 513 26.32 14.44 20.58
C VAL A 513 27.53 13.60 20.15
N LYS A 514 27.60 13.22 18.87
CA LYS A 514 28.69 12.41 18.30
C LYS A 514 30.05 13.11 18.44
N ALA A 515 30.15 14.38 18.02
CA ALA A 515 31.37 15.17 18.12
C ALA A 515 31.92 15.24 19.57
N LYS A 516 31.04 15.23 20.58
CA LYS A 516 31.46 15.14 21.99
C LYS A 516 31.96 13.76 22.40
N LEU A 517 31.34 12.69 21.92
CA LEU A 517 31.83 11.32 22.16
C LEU A 517 33.20 11.13 21.50
N ASP A 518 33.39 11.64 20.29
CA ASP A 518 34.66 11.61 19.57
C ASP A 518 35.73 12.45 20.29
N LYS A 519 35.42 13.67 20.73
CA LYS A 519 36.33 14.51 21.52
C LYS A 519 36.76 13.83 22.82
N ARG A 520 35.83 13.21 23.56
CA ARG A 520 36.17 12.46 24.78
C ARG A 520 36.99 11.21 24.46
N ALA A 521 36.71 10.52 23.36
CA ALA A 521 37.46 9.34 22.95
C ALA A 521 38.93 9.67 22.63
N LEU A 522 39.19 10.87 22.08
CA LEU A 522 40.54 11.40 21.91
C LEU A 522 41.19 11.73 23.27
N GLN A 523 40.46 12.39 24.18
CA GLN A 523 40.94 12.71 25.54
C GLN A 523 41.17 11.50 26.45
N MET A 524 40.68 10.31 26.08
CA MET A 524 40.90 9.05 26.80
C MET A 524 41.97 8.15 26.14
N ARG A 525 42.54 8.60 25.01
CA ARG A 525 43.63 7.90 24.29
C ARG A 525 44.99 8.60 24.44
N ASN A 526 44.96 9.91 24.67
CA ASN A 526 46.07 10.72 25.13
C ASN A 526 46.12 10.70 26.67
#